data_AF-A0A352KAV3-F1
#
_entry.id   AF-A0A352KAV3-F1
#
_cell.length_a   1.000
_cell.length_b   1.000
_cell.length_c   1.000
_cell.angle_alpha   90.00
_cell.angle_beta   90.00
_cell.angle_gamma   90.00
#
_symmetry.space_group_name_H-M   'P 1'
#
loop_
_entity.id
_entity.type
_entity.pdbx_description
1 polymer ?
#
loop_
_entity_poly.entity_id
_entity_poly.type
_entity_poly.pdbx_seq_one_letter_code
_entity_poly.pdbx_strand_id
1 'polypeptide(L)' 'MLLSLIVAKSRNDVIGCDGGLPWHIPEDLKFFKKVTMGKPVIMGRKTHQSIGRPLP' A
#
# COMPACT_ATOMS: atom_id res chain seq x y z
N MET A 1 19.67 -9.24 -4.98
CA MET A 1 18.45 -8.79 -4.29
C MET A 1 17.98 -7.51 -4.96
N LEU A 2 16.72 -7.44 -5.41
CA LEU A 2 16.17 -6.23 -6.05
C LEU A 2 15.25 -5.51 -5.06
N LEU A 3 15.43 -4.20 -4.90
CA LEU A 3 14.54 -3.34 -4.13
C LEU A 3 13.55 -2.67 -5.07
N SER A 4 12.26 -2.81 -4.80
CA SER A 4 11.19 -2.22 -5.62
C SER A 4 10.26 -1.37 -4.76
N LEU A 5 9.79 -0.27 -5.33
CA LEU A 5 8.83 0.64 -4.72
C LEU A 5 7.48 0.48 -5.42
N ILE A 6 6.40 0.40 -4.65
CA ILE A 6 5.03 0.39 -5.16
C ILE A 6 4.22 1.41 -4.35
N VAL A 7 3.51 2.31 -5.04
CA VAL A 7 2.78 3.41 -4.41
C VAL A 7 1.58 3.80 -5.28
N ALA A 8 0.42 4.00 -4.65
CA ALA A 8 -0.72 4.68 -5.25
C ALA A 8 -0.66 6.16 -4.86
N LYS A 9 -0.76 7.06 -5.83
CA LYS A 9 -0.68 8.51 -5.61
C LYS A 9 -1.74 9.26 -6.42
N SER A 10 -2.22 10.36 -5.86
CA SER A 10 -3.06 11.32 -6.60
C SER A 10 -2.25 12.09 -7.64
N ARG A 11 -2.94 12.91 -8.45
CA ARG A 11 -2.29 13.80 -9.44
C ARG A 11 -1.37 14.86 -8.80
N ASN A 12 -1.58 15.19 -7.53
CA ASN A 12 -0.76 16.10 -6.74
C ASN A 12 0.13 15.36 -5.72
N ASP A 13 0.50 14.11 -6.02
CA ASP A 13 1.44 13.28 -5.26
C ASP A 13 1.03 12.93 -3.81
N VAL A 14 -0.23 13.16 -3.43
CA VAL A 14 -0.78 12.73 -2.14
C VAL A 14 -0.91 11.21 -2.13
N ILE A 15 -0.44 10.58 -1.05
CA ILE A 15 -0.49 9.12 -0.83
C ILE A 15 -1.31 8.70 0.39
N GLY A 16 -1.79 9.68 1.17
CA GLY A 16 -2.49 9.44 2.43
C GLY A 16 -3.04 10.74 3.03
N CYS A 17 -4.10 10.62 3.83
CA CYS A 17 -4.69 11.69 4.63
C CYS A 17 -5.15 11.11 5.97
N ASP A 18 -4.82 11.78 7.09
CA ASP A 18 -5.22 11.37 8.45
C ASP A 18 -4.97 9.89 8.80
N GLY A 19 -3.87 9.32 8.29
CA GLY A 19 -3.48 7.93 8.54
C GLY A 19 -4.21 6.89 7.68
N GLY A 20 -5.08 7.31 6.76
CA GLY A 20 -5.75 6.46 5.78
C GLY A 20 -5.45 6.85 4.34
N LEU A 21 -6.05 6.11 3.41
CA LEU A 21 -6.12 6.51 2.01
C LEU A 21 -7.28 7.50 1.82
N PRO A 22 -7.08 8.63 1.13
CA PRO A 22 -8.15 9.61 0.91
C PRO A 22 -9.15 9.16 -0.19
N TRP A 23 -9.00 7.94 -0.70
CA TRP A 23 -9.86 7.33 -1.71
C TRP A 23 -10.18 5.89 -1.34
N HIS A 24 -11.27 5.37 -1.91
CA HIS A 24 -11.64 3.96 -1.83
C HIS A 24 -11.70 3.36 -3.23
N ILE A 25 -10.62 2.69 -3.65
CA ILE A 25 -10.47 2.07 -4.98
C ILE A 25 -10.10 0.59 -4.78
N PRO A 26 -11.09 -0.33 -4.76
CA PRO A 26 -10.85 -1.76 -4.53
C PRO A 26 -9.89 -2.39 -5.55
N GLU A 27 -9.89 -1.90 -6.79
CA GLU A 27 -9.06 -2.38 -7.89
C GLU A 27 -7.56 -2.14 -7.64
N ASP A 28 -7.21 -1.02 -6.99
CA ASP A 28 -5.84 -0.68 -6.62
C ASP A 28 -5.30 -1.67 -5.56
N LEU A 29 -6.12 -2.02 -4.57
CA LEU A 29 -5.76 -3.02 -3.56
C LEU A 29 -5.61 -4.42 -4.15
N LYS A 30 -6.48 -4.81 -5.11
CA LYS A 30 -6.34 -6.07 -5.85
C LYS A 30 -5.05 -6.11 -6.66
N PHE A 31 -4.70 -5.00 -7.31
CA PHE A 31 -3.46 -4.87 -8.06
C PHE A 31 -2.24 -4.96 -7.14
N PHE A 32 -2.24 -4.22 -6.03
CA PHE A 32 -1.19 -4.28 -5.02
C PHE A 32 -0.97 -5.73 -4.55
N LYS A 33 -2.04 -6.42 -4.14
CA LYS A 33 -1.96 -7.83 -3.73
C LYS A 33 -1.37 -8.71 -4.82
N LYS A 34 -1.81 -8.56 -6.07
CA LYS A 34 -1.30 -9.35 -7.22
C LYS A 34 0.20 -9.13 -7.43
N VAL A 35 0.69 -7.90 -7.29
CA VAL A 35 2.10 -7.56 -7.56
C VAL A 35 3.03 -7.97 -6.41
N THR A 36 2.55 -7.89 -5.17
CA THR A 36 3.35 -8.20 -3.97
C THR A 36 3.25 -9.65 -3.52
N MET A 37 2.31 -10.44 -4.06
CA MET A 37 2.13 -11.85 -3.69
C MET A 37 3.42 -12.64 -3.80
N GLY A 38 3.74 -13.44 -2.77
CA GLY A 38 4.94 -14.28 -2.71
C GLY A 38 6.25 -13.52 -2.50
N LYS A 39 6.20 -12.20 -2.23
CA LYS A 39 7.39 -11.36 -2.01
C LYS A 39 7.36 -10.76 -0.60
N PRO A 40 8.53 -10.55 0.04
CA PRO A 40 8.60 -9.77 1.27
C PRO A 40 8.10 -8.34 1.03
N VAL A 41 7.17 -7.89 1.87
CA VAL A 41 6.66 -6.51 1.84
C VAL A 41 7.23 -5.76 3.05
N ILE A 42 8.01 -4.72 2.76
CA ILE A 42 8.55 -3.81 3.78
C ILE A 42 7.64 -2.59 3.85
N MET A 43 7.17 -2.26 5.06
CA MET A 43 6.31 -1.10 5.29
C MET A 43 6.63 -0.44 6.64
N GLY A 44 6.31 0.85 6.75
CA GLY A 44 6.46 1.58 8.01
C GLY A 44 5.41 1.19 9.05
N ARG A 45 5.72 1.40 10.33
CA ARG A 45 4.81 1.12 11.48
C ARG A 45 3.41 1.71 11.30
N LYS A 46 3.31 2.96 10.88
CA LYS A 46 2.02 3.65 10.68
C LYS A 46 1.17 2.99 9.59
N THR A 47 1.80 2.59 8.48
CA THR A 47 1.13 1.85 7.39
C THR A 47 0.60 0.51 7.88
N HIS A 48 1.42 -0.24 8.62
CA HIS A 48 0.99 -1.53 9.19
C HIS A 48 -0.21 -1.36 10.14
N GLN A 49 -0.19 -0.34 11.01
CA GLN A 49 -1.31 -0.04 11.91
C GLN A 49 -2.58 0.39 11.17
N SER A 50 -2.44 1.17 10.08
CA SER A 50 -3.58 1.57 9.24
C SER A 50 -4.25 0.37 8.56
N ILE A 51 -3.47 -0.64 8.13
CA ILE A 51 -3.99 -1.89 7.57
C ILE A 51 -4.62 -2.77 8.67
N GLY A 52 -4.04 -2.77 9.88
CA GLY A 52 -4.58 -3.44 11.06
C GLY A 52 -4.41 -4.97 11.09
N ARG A 53 -3.88 -5.58 10.02
CA ARG A 53 -3.63 -7.03 9.92
C ARG A 53 -2.46 -7.35 8.99
N PRO A 54 -1.79 -8.50 9.17
CA PRO A 54 -0.86 -9.02 8.18
C PRO A 54 -1.55 -9.19 6.82
N LEU A 55 -0.80 -8.91 5.75
CA LEU A 55 -1.27 -9.18 4.40
C LEU A 55 -1.16 -10.69 4.11
N PRO A 56 -2.21 -11.31 3.53
CA PRO A 56 -2.20 -12.72 3.17
C PRO A 56 -1.36 -12.99 1.93
#